data_AF-F3GBC5-F1
#
_entry.id   AF-F3GBC5-F1
#
_cell.length_a   1.000
_cell.length_b   1.000
_cell.length_c   1.000
_cell.angle_alpha   90.00
_cell.angle_beta   90.00
_cell.angle_gamma   90.00
#
_symmetry.space_group_name_H-M   'P 1'
#
loop_
_entity.id
_entity.type
_entity.pdbx_description
1 polymer ?
#
loop_
_entity_poly.entity_id
_entity_poly.type
_entity_poly.pdbx_seq_one_letter_code
_entity_poly.pdbx_strand_id
1 'polypeptide(L)'
;MIWFLEGQSSQREVIMGARDALPASVQIIASHRQQRSEITGQADVALQEPVDNDERIDWVLHTARSLGVKIIVAGRIGSFYEAQRARFVAEGLDLVTGGTSQQTFMDVDDKSRFTAA
;
A
#
# COMPACT_ATOMS: atom_id res chain seq x y z
N MET A 1 13.09 -1.59 -3.77
CA MET A 1 12.37 -1.98 -2.54
C MET A 1 10.88 -1.82 -2.79
N ILE A 2 10.08 -2.73 -2.23
CA ILE A 2 8.62 -2.69 -2.27
C ILE A 2 8.08 -2.49 -0.87
N TRP A 3 7.05 -1.65 -0.73
CA TRP A 3 6.43 -1.36 0.54
C TRP A 3 4.93 -1.66 0.51
N PHE A 4 4.49 -2.61 1.32
CA PHE A 4 3.09 -2.90 1.60
C PHE A 4 2.60 -2.03 2.77
N LEU A 5 1.78 -1.03 2.46
CA LEU A 5 1.05 -0.26 3.47
C LEU A 5 -0.02 -1.13 4.13
N GLU A 6 -0.65 -0.61 5.17
CA GLU A 6 -1.74 -1.27 5.88
C GLU A 6 -2.72 -1.92 4.90
N GLY A 7 -2.84 -3.23 5.00
CA GLY A 7 -3.70 -4.05 4.16
C GLY A 7 -4.96 -4.51 4.90
N GLN A 8 -5.65 -5.46 4.27
CA GLN A 8 -6.72 -6.22 4.94
C GLN A 8 -6.11 -7.34 5.80
N SER A 9 -6.95 -8.21 6.38
CA SER A 9 -6.51 -9.35 7.19
C SER A 9 -5.50 -10.27 6.47
N SER A 10 -5.50 -10.29 5.14
CA SER A 10 -4.60 -11.08 4.31
C SER A 10 -3.20 -10.48 4.10
N GLN A 11 -2.85 -9.37 4.77
CA GLN A 11 -1.58 -8.67 4.54
C GLN A 11 -0.37 -9.57 4.82
N ARG A 12 -0.45 -10.45 5.82
CA ARG A 12 0.62 -11.41 6.14
C ARG A 12 0.89 -12.34 4.96
N GLU A 13 -0.17 -12.92 4.41
CA GLU A 13 -0.11 -13.85 3.28
C GLU A 13 0.39 -13.16 2.01
N VAL A 14 0.01 -11.90 1.79
CA VAL A 14 0.54 -11.10 0.67
C VAL A 14 2.05 -10.87 0.81
N ILE A 15 2.52 -10.53 2.01
CA ILE A 15 3.97 -10.36 2.27
C ILE A 15 4.73 -11.66 2.03
N MET A 16 4.20 -12.80 2.52
CA MET A 16 4.79 -14.12 2.31
C MET A 16 4.83 -14.49 0.83
N GLY A 17 3.72 -14.34 0.11
CA GLY A 17 3.67 -14.59 -1.32
C GLY A 17 4.61 -13.69 -2.12
N ALA A 18 4.76 -12.43 -1.73
CA ALA A 18 5.73 -11.52 -2.32
C ALA A 18 7.17 -11.99 -2.05
N ARG A 19 7.48 -12.46 -0.84
CA ARG A 19 8.79 -13.02 -0.51
C ARG A 19 9.11 -14.26 -1.34
N ASP A 20 8.14 -15.14 -1.56
CA ASP A 20 8.31 -16.35 -2.36
C ASP A 20 8.49 -16.05 -3.86
N ALA A 21 7.83 -15.01 -4.36
CA ALA A 21 7.86 -14.65 -5.78
C ALA A 21 9.02 -13.72 -6.17
N LEU A 22 9.55 -12.94 -5.23
CA LEU A 22 10.58 -11.93 -5.51
C LEU A 22 11.99 -12.45 -5.20
N PRO A 23 13.01 -12.00 -5.95
CA PRO A 23 14.40 -12.28 -5.61
C PRO A 23 14.74 -11.80 -4.19
N ALA A 24 15.63 -12.52 -3.49
CA ALA A 24 16.06 -12.15 -2.14
C ALA A 24 16.72 -10.75 -2.04
N SER A 25 17.21 -10.21 -3.16
CA SER A 25 17.74 -8.84 -3.25
C SER A 25 16.66 -7.76 -3.16
N VAL A 26 15.38 -8.10 -3.35
CA VAL A 26 14.27 -7.17 -3.19
C VAL A 26 13.89 -7.09 -1.71
N GLN A 27 14.19 -5.94 -1.10
CA GLN A 27 13.74 -5.65 0.25
C GLN A 27 12.22 -5.39 0.28
N ILE A 28 11.55 -6.03 1.22
CA ILE A 28 10.12 -5.92 1.51
C ILE A 28 9.95 -5.14 2.82
N ILE A 29 9.21 -4.05 2.73
CA ILE A 29 8.78 -3.25 3.88
C ILE A 29 7.29 -3.50 4.07
N ALA A 30 6.84 -3.61 5.32
CA ALA A 30 5.43 -3.64 5.67
C ALA A 30 5.12 -2.62 6.76
N SER A 31 3.92 -2.03 6.70
CA SER A 31 3.46 -1.14 7.75
C SER A 31 2.00 -1.35 8.10
N HIS A 32 1.64 -0.91 9.30
CA HIS A 32 0.28 -1.00 9.83
C HIS A 32 0.07 0.13 10.85
N ARG A 33 -1.16 0.64 11.01
CA ARG A 33 -1.44 1.74 11.95
C ARG A 33 -1.33 1.31 13.43
N GLN A 34 -1.61 0.03 13.68
CA GLN A 34 -1.49 -0.65 14.97
C GLN A 34 -0.23 -1.54 15.00
N GLN A 35 0.31 -1.78 16.19
CA GLN A 35 1.35 -2.81 16.39
C GLN A 35 0.78 -4.21 16.18
N ARG A 36 0.99 -4.76 14.99
CA ARG A 36 0.56 -6.11 14.58
C ARG A 36 1.74 -6.90 14.03
N SER A 37 2.65 -7.31 14.92
CA SER A 37 3.86 -8.06 14.53
C SER A 37 3.54 -9.41 13.89
N GLU A 38 2.37 -9.99 14.19
CA GLU A 38 1.87 -11.19 13.53
C GLU A 38 1.58 -10.96 12.02
N ILE A 39 1.31 -9.71 11.62
CA ILE A 39 1.09 -9.32 10.23
C ILE A 39 2.39 -8.86 9.55
N THR A 40 3.07 -7.89 10.15
CA THR A 40 4.22 -7.22 9.52
C THR A 40 5.53 -7.97 9.70
N GLY A 41 5.62 -8.90 10.65
CA GLY A 41 6.86 -9.59 11.03
C GLY A 41 7.41 -10.58 10.01
N GLN A 42 6.82 -10.69 8.82
CA GLN A 42 7.39 -11.45 7.69
C GLN A 42 8.13 -10.54 6.69
N ALA A 43 8.04 -9.21 6.86
CA ALA A 43 8.81 -8.25 6.07
C ALA A 43 10.21 -8.07 6.65
N ASP A 44 11.13 -7.53 5.84
CA ASP A 44 12.49 -7.22 6.30
C ASP A 44 12.49 -6.00 7.23
N VAL A 45 11.54 -5.09 7.02
CA VAL A 45 11.33 -3.89 7.84
C VAL A 45 9.84 -3.75 8.14
N ALA A 46 9.53 -3.56 9.42
CA ALA A 46 8.18 -3.25 9.90
C ALA A 46 8.12 -1.79 10.37
N LEU A 47 7.17 -1.02 9.87
CA LEU A 47 6.95 0.38 10.27
C LEU A 47 5.55 0.56 10.85
N GLN A 48 5.36 1.62 11.64
CA GLN A 48 4.06 2.01 12.16
C GLN A 48 3.54 3.25 11.42
N GLU A 49 2.34 3.14 10.86
CA GLU A 49 1.68 4.25 10.17
C GLU A 49 1.00 5.23 11.14
N PRO A 50 0.95 6.53 10.80
CA PRO A 50 0.05 7.47 11.47
C PRO A 50 -1.42 7.02 11.37
N VAL A 51 -2.22 7.31 12.42
CA VAL A 51 -3.63 6.93 12.45
C VAL A 51 -4.45 7.81 11.50
N ASP A 52 -4.13 9.10 11.44
CA ASP A 52 -4.77 10.07 10.55
C ASP A 52 -4.36 9.84 9.09
N ASN A 53 -5.32 9.97 8.17
CA ASN A 53 -5.07 9.66 6.76
C ASN A 53 -4.26 10.75 6.05
N ASP A 54 -4.48 12.03 6.37
CA ASP A 54 -3.75 13.13 5.74
C ASP A 54 -2.29 13.12 6.20
N GLU A 55 -2.06 12.95 7.50
CA GLU A 55 -0.71 12.76 8.07
C GLU A 55 -0.01 11.55 7.45
N ARG A 56 -0.76 10.46 7.24
CA ARG A 56 -0.22 9.22 6.67
C ARG A 56 0.27 9.41 5.24
N ILE A 57 -0.38 10.19 4.39
CA ILE A 57 0.10 10.40 3.01
C ILE A 57 1.45 11.10 3.01
N ASP A 58 1.58 12.17 3.78
CA ASP A 58 2.83 12.93 3.88
C ASP A 58 3.95 12.08 4.48
N TRP A 59 3.61 11.30 5.52
CA TRP A 59 4.53 10.36 6.14
C TRP A 59 4.98 9.27 5.16
N VAL A 60 4.09 8.72 4.33
CA VAL A 60 4.43 7.72 3.31
C VAL A 60 5.40 8.31 2.29
N LEU A 61 5.12 9.50 1.75
CA LEU A 61 6.00 10.15 0.76
C LEU A 61 7.40 10.42 1.34
N HIS A 62 7.45 10.98 2.56
CA HIS A 62 8.70 11.26 3.25
C HIS A 62 9.51 9.98 3.52
N THR A 63 8.85 8.98 4.10
CA THR A 63 9.47 7.70 4.47
C THR A 63 9.95 6.94 3.24
N ALA A 64 9.15 6.90 2.18
CA ALA A 64 9.51 6.26 0.92
C ALA A 64 10.77 6.86 0.31
N ARG A 65 10.87 8.20 0.32
CA ARG A 65 12.07 8.92 -0.15
C ARG A 65 13.29 8.58 0.71
N SER A 66 13.14 8.64 2.03
CA SER A 66 14.22 8.37 2.99
C SER A 66 14.79 6.96 2.86
N LEU A 67 13.91 5.96 2.66
CA LEU A 67 14.30 4.56 2.55
C LEU A 67 14.65 4.13 1.12
N GLY A 68 14.43 4.98 0.11
CA GLY A 68 14.67 4.61 -1.29
C GLY A 68 13.66 3.59 -1.84
N VAL A 69 12.42 3.64 -1.34
CA VAL A 69 11.30 2.84 -1.86
C VAL A 69 11.02 3.23 -3.31
N LYS A 70 10.63 2.24 -4.12
CA LYS A 70 10.26 2.44 -5.53
C LYS A 70 8.80 2.10 -5.80
N ILE A 71 8.30 1.05 -5.17
CA ILE A 71 6.93 0.56 -5.35
C ILE A 71 6.20 0.61 -4.01
N ILE A 72 4.99 1.17 -4.01
CA ILE A 72 4.10 1.25 -2.85
C ILE A 72 2.80 0.54 -3.19
N VAL A 73 2.40 -0.40 -2.34
CA VAL A 73 1.15 -1.15 -2.45
C VAL A 73 0.22 -0.69 -1.32
N ALA A 74 -0.81 0.07 -1.68
CA ALA A 74 -1.84 0.56 -0.77
C ALA A 74 -3.06 -0.38 -0.78
N GLY A 75 -3.10 -1.32 0.18
CA GLY A 75 -4.15 -2.35 0.24
C GLY A 75 -5.45 -1.91 0.93
N ARG A 76 -5.37 -0.95 1.86
CA ARG A 76 -6.53 -0.32 2.51
C ARG A 76 -6.62 1.13 2.07
N ILE A 77 -7.85 1.70 2.11
CA ILE A 77 -8.14 3.08 1.69
C ILE A 77 -7.55 3.44 0.32
N GLY A 78 -7.55 2.49 -0.63
CA GLY A 78 -6.91 2.65 -1.94
C GLY A 78 -7.40 3.86 -2.72
N SER A 79 -8.70 4.20 -2.62
CA SER A 79 -9.27 5.42 -3.22
C SER A 79 -8.63 6.71 -2.68
N PHE A 80 -8.26 6.74 -1.40
CA PHE A 80 -7.61 7.89 -0.79
C PHE A 80 -6.19 8.10 -1.34
N TYR A 81 -5.42 7.02 -1.47
CA TYR A 81 -4.11 7.04 -2.12
C TYR A 81 -4.20 7.38 -3.62
N GLU A 82 -5.19 6.81 -4.30
CA GLU A 82 -5.43 7.05 -5.73
C GLU A 82 -5.71 8.52 -6.02
N ALA A 83 -6.41 9.22 -5.12
CA ALA A 83 -6.70 10.65 -5.25
C ALA A 83 -5.42 11.50 -5.21
N GLN A 84 -4.36 10.98 -4.58
CA GLN A 84 -3.07 11.62 -4.41
C GLN A 84 -2.01 11.08 -5.39
N ARG A 85 -2.37 10.21 -6.36
CA ARG A 85 -1.43 9.52 -7.27
C ARG A 85 -0.40 10.46 -7.92
N ALA A 86 -0.81 11.65 -8.35
CA ALA A 86 0.08 12.63 -8.96
C ALA A 86 1.28 12.99 -8.07
N ARG A 87 1.09 13.05 -6.75
CA ARG A 87 2.16 13.33 -5.78
C ARG A 87 3.17 12.19 -5.69
N PHE A 88 2.70 10.94 -5.74
CA PHE A 88 3.56 9.76 -5.76
C PHE A 88 4.39 9.70 -7.05
N VAL A 89 3.76 9.94 -8.19
CA VAL A 89 4.45 9.97 -9.50
C VAL A 89 5.49 11.07 -9.57
N ALA A 90 5.20 12.26 -9.01
CA ALA A 90 6.16 13.36 -8.95
C ALA A 90 7.44 13.04 -8.15
N GLU A 91 7.34 12.12 -7.17
CA GLU A 91 8.46 11.60 -6.39
C GLU A 91 9.15 10.38 -7.06
N GLY A 92 8.69 9.97 -8.25
CA GLY A 92 9.19 8.78 -8.94
C GLY A 92 8.80 7.46 -8.27
N LEU A 93 7.66 7.43 -7.57
CA LEU A 93 7.11 6.25 -6.91
C LEU A 93 6.02 5.60 -7.78
N ASP A 94 6.10 4.27 -7.92
CA ASP A 94 5.04 3.46 -8.53
C ASP A 94 4.00 3.09 -7.46
N LEU A 95 2.80 3.67 -7.59
CA LEU A 95 1.69 3.46 -6.66
C LEU A 95 0.69 2.42 -7.18
N VAL A 96 0.45 1.37 -6.40
CA VAL A 96 -0.56 0.33 -6.64
C VAL A 96 -1.66 0.43 -5.59
N THR A 97 -2.89 0.71 -6.01
CA THR A 97 -4.04 0.92 -5.11
C THR A 97 -5.14 -0.14 -5.28
N GLY A 98 -4.99 -1.07 -6.23
CA GLY A 98 -6.03 -2.03 -6.62
C GLY A 98 -7.04 -1.49 -7.64
N GLY A 99 -7.01 -0.20 -7.94
CA GLY A 99 -7.73 0.43 -9.04
C GLY A 99 -6.81 1.36 -9.84
N THR A 100 -7.20 1.74 -11.06
CA THR A 100 -6.39 2.64 -11.91
C THR A 100 -6.99 4.04 -12.02
N SER A 101 -8.09 4.30 -11.32
CA SER A 101 -8.77 5.59 -11.29
C SER A 101 -9.74 5.68 -10.10
N GLN A 102 -10.12 6.89 -9.72
CA GLN A 102 -11.22 7.12 -8.77
C GLN A 102 -12.53 6.45 -9.22
N GLN A 103 -12.80 6.47 -10.52
CA GLN A 103 -13.98 5.84 -11.10
C GLN A 103 -14.01 4.33 -10.83
N THR A 104 -12.85 3.66 -10.84
CA THR A 104 -12.76 2.23 -10.53
C THR A 104 -13.32 1.94 -9.14
N PHE A 105 -13.00 2.76 -8.15
CA PHE A 105 -13.50 2.60 -6.78
C PHE A 105 -15.00 2.92 -6.69
N MET A 106 -15.46 3.99 -7.36
CA MET A 106 -16.89 4.33 -7.41
C MET A 106 -17.74 3.20 -8.02
N ASP A 107 -17.23 2.56 -9.07
CA ASP A 107 -17.95 1.51 -9.79
C ASP A 107 -18.01 0.20 -9.00
N VAL A 108 -16.94 -0.12 -8.24
CA VAL A 108 -16.90 -1.30 -7.37
C VAL A 108 -17.76 -1.12 -6.12
N ASP A 109 -17.81 0.09 -5.56
CA ASP A 109 -18.65 0.39 -4.39
C ASP A 109 -20.16 0.43 -4.73
N ASP A 110 -20.51 0.81 -5.97
CA ASP A 110 -21.87 0.69 -6.47
C ASP A 110 -22.19 -0.76 -6.85
N LYS A 111 -22.72 -1.52 -5.90
CA LYS A 111 -23.12 -2.93 -6.10
C LYS A 111 -24.05 -3.14 -7.29
N SER A 112 -24.92 -2.18 -7.60
CA SER A 112 -25.86 -2.31 -8.72
C SER A 112 -25.11 -2.24 -10.04
N ARG A 113 -24.14 -1.34 -10.16
CA ARG A 113 -23.29 -1.22 -11.36
C ARG A 113 -22.27 -2.35 -11.46
N PHE A 114 -21.67 -2.76 -10.35
CA PHE A 114 -20.69 -3.82 -10.30
C PHE A 114 -21.25 -5.19 -10.73
N THR A 115 -22.53 -5.45 -10.43
CA THR A 115 -23.19 -6.74 -10.73
C THR A 115 -24.13 -6.71 -11.93
N ALA A 116 -24.24 -5.57 -12.62
CA ALA A 116 -25.03 -5.44 -13.84
C ALA A 116 -24.31 -6.18 -14.98
N ALA A 117 -24.66 -7.46 -15.15
CA ALA A 117 -24.32 -8.29 -16.30
C ALA A 117 -25.36 -8.15 -17.42
#